data_AF-A0A7J4PP75-F1
#
_entry.id   AF-A0A7J4PP75-F1
#
_cell.length_a   1.000
_cell.length_b   1.000
_cell.length_c   1.000
_cell.angle_alpha   90.00
_cell.angle_beta   90.00
_cell.angle_gamma   90.00
#
_symmetry.space_group_name_H-M   'P 1'
#
loop_
_entity.id
_entity.type
_entity.pdbx_description
1 polymer ?
#
loop_
_entity_poly.entity_id
_entity_poly.type
_entity_poly.pdbx_seq_one_letter_code
_entity_poly.pdbx_strand_id
1 'polypeptide(L)'
;MTEMVAVFQLDEKTLYAENDGWKCELEDGSAVGLGMVFEAVDLKGTEGFEEEEYSVIVEAEIVPQPESLDDEVILEVSEEENPGRQSLIFDLYRHHGGVPVNIDALQPARASCGASAFVADQVVRSQKTASGQTIEVRHFRSVEDALQFTREFYVVMAPIVFEFLDWVFDQPLGQGTGWEKIRMLSTGE
;
A
#
# COMPACT_ATOMS: atom_id res chain seq x y z
N MET A 1 -9.71 12.30 19.52
CA MET A 1 -9.43 13.15 18.34
C MET A 1 -9.03 12.19 17.26
N THR A 2 -9.73 12.16 16.13
CA THR A 2 -9.30 11.33 15.00
C THR A 2 -8.01 11.97 14.48
N GLU A 3 -6.87 11.31 14.67
CA GLU A 3 -5.60 11.83 14.17
C GLU A 3 -5.70 11.94 12.64
N MET A 4 -5.22 13.05 12.09
CA MET A 4 -5.33 13.35 10.66
C MET A 4 -4.37 12.42 9.90
N VAL A 5 -4.86 11.76 8.86
CA VAL A 5 -4.00 11.01 7.93
C VAL A 5 -3.37 12.02 6.96
N ALA A 6 -2.04 12.11 6.95
CA ALA A 6 -1.30 12.90 6.00
C ALA A 6 -1.21 12.15 4.67
N VAL A 7 -1.43 12.84 3.55
CA VAL A 7 -1.40 12.24 2.21
C VAL A 7 -0.46 13.03 1.31
N PHE A 8 0.42 12.31 0.63
CA PHE A 8 1.44 12.84 -0.25
C PHE A 8 1.29 12.20 -1.62
N GLN A 9 1.42 12.99 -2.68
CA GLN A 9 1.57 12.46 -4.03
C GLN A 9 3.06 12.29 -4.32
N LEU A 10 3.48 11.06 -4.65
CA LEU A 10 4.88 10.72 -4.89
C LEU A 10 5.23 10.85 -6.38
N ASP A 11 4.35 10.41 -7.27
CA ASP A 11 4.45 10.61 -8.71
C ASP A 11 3.04 10.77 -9.36
N GLU A 12 2.92 10.56 -10.67
CA GLU A 12 1.64 10.66 -11.40
C GLU A 12 0.63 9.55 -11.05
N LYS A 13 1.08 8.43 -10.50
CA LYS A 13 0.28 7.23 -10.24
C LYS A 13 0.40 6.67 -8.81
N THR A 14 1.22 7.26 -7.95
CA THR A 14 1.52 6.75 -6.62
C THR A 14 1.20 7.81 -5.55
N LEU A 15 0.42 7.40 -4.56
CA LEU A 15 0.15 8.15 -3.33
C LEU A 15 0.80 7.46 -2.14
N TYR A 16 1.13 8.24 -1.13
CA TYR A 16 1.55 7.75 0.16
C TYR A 16 0.69 8.39 1.25
N ALA A 17 0.30 7.60 2.25
CA ALA A 17 -0.46 8.05 3.39
C ALA A 17 0.20 7.59 4.69
N GLU A 18 0.14 8.43 5.71
CA GLU A 18 0.68 8.10 7.03
C GLU A 18 -0.08 8.77 8.16
N ASN A 19 0.13 8.26 9.36
CA ASN A 19 -0.42 8.79 10.59
C ASN A 19 0.54 8.44 11.75
N ASP A 20 0.69 9.36 12.70
CA ASP A 20 1.60 9.19 13.85
C ASP A 20 1.25 7.97 14.72
N GLY A 21 -0.01 7.54 14.72
CA GLY A 21 -0.49 6.35 15.41
C GLY A 21 -0.18 5.04 14.68
N TRP A 22 0.21 5.08 13.40
CA TRP A 22 0.50 3.88 12.62
C TRP A 22 1.93 3.40 12.89
N LYS A 23 2.05 2.31 13.63
CA LYS A 23 3.32 1.73 14.04
C LYS A 23 3.19 0.26 14.40
N CYS A 24 4.30 -0.47 14.37
CA CYS A 24 4.43 -1.79 14.98
C CYS A 24 5.58 -1.82 15.99
N GLU A 25 5.60 -2.84 16.83
CA GLU A 25 6.72 -3.14 17.73
C GLU A 25 7.40 -4.42 17.23
N LEU A 26 8.72 -4.38 17.01
CA LEU A 26 9.50 -5.56 16.68
C LEU A 26 9.80 -6.38 17.94
N GLU A 27 10.27 -7.62 17.78
CA GLU A 27 10.51 -8.53 18.93
C GLU A 27 11.55 -8.01 19.94
N ASP A 28 12.43 -7.09 19.52
CA ASP A 28 13.43 -6.45 20.37
C ASP A 28 12.88 -5.24 21.16
N GLY A 29 11.59 -4.91 20.97
CA GLY A 29 10.90 -3.79 21.59
C GLY A 29 11.08 -2.45 20.86
N SER A 30 11.76 -2.43 19.71
CA SER A 30 11.84 -1.24 18.88
C SER A 30 10.50 -0.94 18.21
N ALA A 31 10.12 0.34 18.18
CA ALA A 31 8.90 0.79 17.53
C ALA A 31 9.22 1.34 16.15
N VAL A 32 8.53 0.85 15.13
CA VAL A 32 8.68 1.26 13.73
C VAL A 32 7.44 2.02 13.32
N GLY A 33 7.60 3.29 12.93
CA GLY A 33 6.54 4.08 12.30
C GLY A 33 6.22 3.53 10.91
N LEU A 34 4.94 3.49 10.54
CA LEU A 34 4.48 2.89 9.30
C LEU A 34 3.66 3.88 8.47
N GLY A 35 3.71 3.68 7.15
CA GLY A 35 2.86 4.33 6.19
C GLY A 35 2.34 3.33 5.16
N MET A 36 1.47 3.80 4.28
CA MET A 36 0.93 3.02 3.17
C MET A 36 1.19 3.71 1.86
N VAL A 37 1.73 2.96 0.90
CA VAL A 37 1.80 3.35 -0.51
C VAL A 37 0.58 2.79 -1.23
N PHE A 38 0.01 3.59 -2.11
CA PHE A 38 -1.05 3.21 -3.04
C PHE A 38 -0.58 3.53 -4.46
N GLU A 39 -0.34 2.51 -5.29
CA GLU A 39 0.03 2.67 -6.69
C GLU A 39 -1.13 2.28 -7.60
N ALA A 40 -1.52 3.18 -8.49
CA ALA A 40 -2.43 2.87 -9.59
C ALA A 40 -1.65 2.16 -10.72
N VAL A 41 -1.99 0.90 -10.97
CA VAL A 41 -1.31 0.05 -11.96
C VAL A 41 -2.23 -0.18 -13.15
N ASP A 42 -1.80 0.24 -14.34
CA ASP A 42 -2.51 -0.05 -15.59
C ASP A 42 -2.11 -1.43 -16.13
N LEU A 43 -3.05 -2.36 -16.13
CA LEU A 43 -2.86 -3.73 -16.61
C LEU A 43 -3.01 -3.85 -18.14
N LYS A 44 -3.24 -2.75 -18.87
CA LYS A 44 -3.47 -2.80 -20.31
C LYS A 44 -2.29 -3.45 -21.04
N GLY A 45 -2.60 -4.45 -21.86
CA GLY A 45 -1.60 -5.23 -22.60
C GLY A 45 -0.97 -6.38 -21.80
N THR A 46 -1.40 -6.62 -20.57
CA THR A 46 -1.17 -7.88 -19.85
C THR A 46 -2.21 -8.92 -20.25
N GLU A 47 -1.91 -10.20 -20.02
CA GLU A 47 -2.80 -11.32 -20.38
C GLU A 47 -4.18 -11.15 -19.72
N GLY A 48 -5.23 -11.06 -20.54
CA GLY A 48 -6.61 -10.89 -20.07
C GLY A 48 -7.05 -9.44 -19.89
N PHE A 49 -6.21 -8.46 -20.26
CA PHE A 49 -6.48 -7.02 -20.18
C PHE A 49 -6.11 -6.27 -21.47
N GLU A 50 -5.98 -6.95 -22.61
CA GLU A 50 -5.53 -6.35 -23.87
C GLU A 50 -6.51 -5.30 -24.42
N GLU A 51 -7.82 -5.55 -24.30
CA GLU A 51 -8.90 -4.67 -24.78
C GLU A 51 -9.87 -4.24 -23.66
N GLU A 52 -9.51 -4.48 -22.40
CA GLU A 52 -10.39 -4.19 -21.26
C GLU A 52 -10.44 -2.68 -20.97
N GLU A 53 -11.65 -2.15 -20.84
CA GLU A 53 -11.89 -0.73 -20.52
C GLU A 53 -11.50 -0.39 -19.07
N TYR A 54 -11.65 -1.35 -18.15
CA TYR A 54 -11.31 -1.20 -16.73
C TYR A 54 -10.01 -1.97 -16.45
N SER A 55 -8.89 -1.45 -16.95
CA SER A 55 -7.59 -2.08 -16.83
C SER A 55 -6.78 -1.61 -15.62
N VAL A 56 -7.20 -0.55 -14.93
CA VAL A 56 -6.40 0.04 -13.84
C VAL A 56 -6.82 -0.55 -12.50
N ILE A 57 -5.87 -1.00 -11.68
CA ILE A 57 -6.10 -1.40 -10.29
C ILE A 57 -5.33 -0.49 -9.34
N VAL A 58 -5.57 -0.62 -8.03
CA VAL A 58 -4.71 0.00 -7.00
C VAL A 58 -4.05 -1.10 -6.18
N GLU A 59 -2.73 -1.13 -6.21
CA GLU A 59 -1.93 -1.95 -5.30
C GLU A 59 -1.61 -1.12 -4.05
N ALA A 60 -1.75 -1.74 -2.87
CA ALA A 60 -1.50 -1.10 -1.59
C ALA A 60 -0.45 -1.88 -0.81
N GLU A 61 0.53 -1.17 -0.26
CA GLU A 61 1.65 -1.78 0.46
C GLU A 61 1.98 -0.97 1.71
N ILE A 62 2.24 -1.67 2.83
CA ILE A 62 2.73 -1.05 4.07
C ILE A 62 4.25 -0.95 3.99
N VAL A 63 4.78 0.23 4.27
CA VAL A 63 6.23 0.51 4.30
C VAL A 63 6.59 1.18 5.62
N PRO A 64 7.84 1.04 6.10
CA PRO A 64 8.33 1.87 7.19
C PRO A 64 8.34 3.36 6.80
N GLN A 65 8.07 4.22 7.77
CA GLN A 65 8.33 5.64 7.63
C GLN A 65 9.85 5.86 7.51
N PRO A 66 10.31 6.86 6.74
CA PRO A 66 11.74 7.16 6.58
C PRO A 66 12.50 7.30 7.89
N GLU A 67 11.84 7.84 8.92
CA GLU A 67 12.41 8.05 10.25
C GLU A 67 12.69 6.74 11.01
N SER A 68 12.17 5.61 10.53
CA SER A 68 12.37 4.28 11.14
C SER A 68 13.26 3.37 10.30
N LEU A 69 13.82 3.86 9.19
CA LEU A 69 14.73 3.09 8.34
C LEU A 69 16.13 3.03 8.92
N ASP A 70 16.84 1.95 8.62
CA ASP A 70 18.27 1.86 8.87
C ASP A 70 19.07 2.72 7.87
N ASP A 71 20.16 3.33 8.34
CA ASP A 71 21.02 4.20 7.52
C ASP A 71 21.61 3.44 6.32
N GLU A 72 21.93 2.15 6.45
CA GLU A 72 22.45 1.33 5.34
C GLU A 72 21.38 1.16 4.25
N VAL A 73 20.12 0.94 4.64
CA VAL A 73 18.98 0.84 3.71
C VAL A 73 18.76 2.17 2.99
N ILE A 74 18.88 3.31 3.68
CA ILE A 74 18.77 4.64 3.06
C ILE A 74 19.88 4.84 2.01
N LEU A 75 21.12 4.44 2.33
CA LEU A 75 22.26 4.54 1.43
C LEU A 75 22.17 3.62 0.21
N GLU A 76 21.47 2.49 0.33
CA GLU A 76 21.24 1.56 -0.79
C GLU A 76 20.29 2.14 -1.84
N VAL A 77 19.28 2.91 -1.42
CA VAL A 77 18.22 3.41 -2.30
C VAL A 77 18.44 4.84 -2.77
N SER A 78 19.23 5.65 -2.06
CA SER A 78 19.45 7.04 -2.41
C SER A 78 20.83 7.29 -3.02
N GLU A 79 20.84 7.84 -4.25
CA GLU A 79 22.06 8.35 -4.86
C GLU A 79 22.46 9.74 -4.30
N GLU A 80 21.57 10.42 -3.58
CA GLU A 80 21.80 11.73 -2.99
C GLU A 80 22.28 11.60 -1.54
N GLU A 81 23.22 12.46 -1.11
CA GLU A 81 23.68 12.47 0.30
C GLU A 81 22.57 12.86 1.30
N ASN A 82 21.49 13.52 0.83
CA ASN A 82 20.37 13.93 1.69
C ASN A 82 19.08 14.09 0.87
N PRO A 83 18.43 12.99 0.47
CA PRO A 83 17.22 13.03 -0.34
C PRO A 83 16.08 13.73 0.41
N GLY A 84 15.21 14.40 -0.34
CA GLY A 84 13.93 14.86 0.21
C GLY A 84 13.09 13.67 0.69
N ARG A 85 12.38 13.82 1.82
CA ARG A 85 11.58 12.75 2.45
C ARG A 85 10.66 12.00 1.48
N GLN A 86 9.93 12.72 0.63
CA GLN A 86 9.03 12.10 -0.36
C GLN A 86 9.80 11.30 -1.43
N SER A 87 10.98 11.75 -1.85
CA SER A 87 11.85 10.99 -2.75
C SER A 87 12.29 9.71 -2.09
N LEU A 88 12.77 9.80 -0.84
CA LEU A 88 13.22 8.62 -0.10
C LEU A 88 12.12 7.57 0.08
N ILE A 89 10.87 7.99 0.38
CA ILE A 89 9.72 7.08 0.44
C ILE A 89 9.51 6.38 -0.92
N PHE A 90 9.55 7.16 -2.00
CA PHE A 90 9.34 6.64 -3.34
C PHE A 90 10.46 5.68 -3.77
N ASP A 91 11.71 6.03 -3.51
CA ASP A 91 12.90 5.25 -3.86
C ASP A 91 12.93 3.94 -3.06
N LEU A 92 12.65 3.99 -1.75
CA LEU A 92 12.49 2.81 -0.89
C LEU A 92 11.43 1.87 -1.46
N TYR A 93 10.24 2.40 -1.73
CA TYR A 93 9.13 1.64 -2.27
C TYR A 93 9.47 1.00 -3.63
N ARG A 94 10.10 1.75 -4.54
CA ARG A 94 10.46 1.22 -5.86
C ARG A 94 11.59 0.20 -5.81
N HIS A 95 12.51 0.32 -4.86
CA HIS A 95 13.64 -0.60 -4.74
C HIS A 95 13.26 -1.89 -4.00
N HIS A 96 12.62 -1.78 -2.84
CA HIS A 96 12.33 -2.92 -1.97
C HIS A 96 10.86 -3.35 -2.00
N GLY A 97 9.93 -2.50 -2.43
CA GLY A 97 8.51 -2.69 -2.16
C GLY A 97 8.21 -2.58 -0.66
N GLY A 98 7.00 -2.97 -0.29
CA GLY A 98 6.52 -3.07 1.08
C GLY A 98 5.85 -4.40 1.37
N VAL A 99 4.99 -4.42 2.38
CA VAL A 99 4.13 -5.56 2.70
C VAL A 99 2.80 -5.39 1.97
N PRO A 100 2.47 -6.23 0.99
CA PRO A 100 1.25 -6.08 0.20
C PRO A 100 -0.01 -6.30 1.03
N VAL A 101 -1.00 -5.44 0.81
CA VAL A 101 -2.30 -5.47 1.47
C VAL A 101 -3.40 -5.50 0.42
N ASN A 102 -4.30 -6.47 0.54
CA ASN A 102 -5.56 -6.40 -0.19
C ASN A 102 -6.51 -5.42 0.52
N ILE A 103 -6.42 -4.14 0.14
CA ILE A 103 -7.25 -3.08 0.71
C ILE A 103 -8.75 -3.27 0.42
N ASP A 104 -9.09 -4.00 -0.64
CA ASP A 104 -10.47 -4.32 -1.01
C ASP A 104 -11.11 -5.38 -0.08
N ALA A 105 -10.32 -6.29 0.47
CA ALA A 105 -10.82 -7.32 1.39
C ALA A 105 -11.29 -6.75 2.74
N LEU A 106 -10.84 -5.54 3.10
CA LEU A 106 -11.12 -4.91 4.39
C LEU A 106 -12.42 -4.09 4.39
N GLN A 107 -13.25 -4.20 3.34
CA GLN A 107 -14.53 -3.53 3.30
C GLN A 107 -15.54 -4.16 4.29
N PRO A 108 -16.12 -3.38 5.23
CA PRO A 108 -17.24 -3.86 6.01
C PRO A 108 -18.42 -4.15 5.08
N ALA A 109 -19.16 -5.24 5.33
CA ALA A 109 -20.26 -5.73 4.49
C ALA A 109 -21.38 -4.71 4.16
N ARG A 110 -21.38 -3.52 4.78
CA ARG A 110 -22.30 -2.42 4.48
C ARG A 110 -21.79 -1.42 3.43
N ALA A 111 -20.49 -1.40 3.11
CA ALA A 111 -19.93 -0.56 2.06
C ALA A 111 -20.14 -1.14 0.65
N SER A 112 -20.42 -2.46 0.53
CA SER A 112 -20.73 -3.08 -0.76
C SER A 112 -22.13 -2.72 -1.31
N CYS A 113 -22.99 -2.13 -0.48
CA CYS A 113 -24.30 -1.60 -0.88
C CYS A 113 -24.22 -0.09 -1.19
N GLY A 114 -23.49 0.29 -2.24
CA GLY A 114 -23.67 1.57 -2.95
C GLY A 114 -22.72 2.71 -2.62
N ALA A 115 -22.06 2.76 -1.45
CA ALA A 115 -21.24 3.93 -1.07
C ALA A 115 -19.99 4.13 -1.95
N SER A 116 -19.29 3.06 -2.33
CA SER A 116 -18.12 3.10 -3.21
C SER A 116 -18.49 3.41 -4.68
N ALA A 117 -19.70 3.05 -5.12
CA ALA A 117 -20.17 3.30 -6.49
C ALA A 117 -20.45 4.80 -6.77
N PHE A 118 -20.57 5.64 -5.73
CA PHE A 118 -20.74 7.08 -5.91
C PHE A 118 -19.41 7.84 -6.04
N VAL A 119 -18.28 7.20 -5.73
CA VAL A 119 -16.96 7.83 -5.72
C VAL A 119 -16.32 7.78 -7.10
N ALA A 120 -16.37 6.62 -7.75
CA ALA A 120 -15.84 6.44 -9.11
C ALA A 120 -16.60 5.33 -9.85
N ASP A 121 -16.62 5.42 -11.19
CA ASP A 121 -17.07 4.33 -12.05
C ASP A 121 -16.04 3.19 -11.99
N GLN A 122 -16.45 2.03 -11.49
CA GLN A 122 -15.56 0.93 -11.14
C GLN A 122 -16.24 -0.43 -11.29
N VAL A 123 -15.45 -1.47 -11.51
CA VAL A 123 -15.92 -2.86 -11.49
C VAL A 123 -15.07 -3.69 -10.52
N VAL A 124 -15.70 -4.54 -9.72
CA VAL A 124 -15.00 -5.48 -8.85
C VAL A 124 -14.90 -6.82 -9.56
N ARG A 125 -13.68 -7.36 -9.64
CA ARG A 125 -13.41 -8.66 -10.26
C ARG A 125 -12.76 -9.60 -9.26
N SER A 126 -13.11 -10.88 -9.33
CA SER A 126 -12.39 -11.91 -8.59
C SER A 126 -11.11 -12.28 -9.32
N GLN A 127 -9.97 -12.16 -8.64
CA GLN A 127 -8.65 -12.57 -9.14
C GLN A 127 -8.08 -13.69 -8.27
N LYS A 128 -7.30 -14.58 -8.87
CA LYS A 128 -6.62 -15.66 -8.15
C LYS A 128 -5.17 -15.27 -7.91
N THR A 129 -4.76 -15.17 -6.65
CA THR A 129 -3.38 -14.84 -6.27
C THR A 129 -2.44 -16.00 -6.58
N ALA A 130 -1.13 -15.74 -6.52
CA ALA A 130 -0.10 -16.77 -6.63
C ALA A 130 -0.23 -17.87 -5.55
N SER A 131 -0.75 -17.53 -4.36
CA SER A 131 -1.06 -18.50 -3.29
C SER A 131 -2.32 -19.34 -3.58
N GLY A 132 -3.01 -19.06 -4.68
CA GLY A 132 -4.22 -19.74 -5.10
C GLY A 132 -5.49 -19.25 -4.41
N GLN A 133 -5.40 -18.20 -3.58
CA GLN A 133 -6.54 -17.56 -2.94
C GLN A 133 -7.31 -16.71 -3.97
N THR A 134 -8.63 -16.72 -3.89
CA THR A 134 -9.45 -15.79 -4.68
C THR A 134 -9.65 -14.52 -3.87
N ILE A 135 -9.24 -13.40 -4.44
CA ILE A 135 -9.43 -12.07 -3.89
C ILE A 135 -10.37 -11.25 -4.78
N GLU A 136 -11.08 -10.30 -4.20
CA GLU A 136 -11.78 -9.27 -4.96
C GLU A 136 -10.85 -8.07 -5.14
N VAL A 137 -10.76 -7.58 -6.37
CA VAL A 137 -9.93 -6.43 -6.74
C VAL A 137 -10.80 -5.46 -7.53
N ARG A 138 -10.71 -4.18 -7.18
CA ARG A 138 -11.38 -3.10 -7.90
C ARG A 138 -10.59 -2.66 -9.11
N HIS A 139 -11.30 -2.53 -10.22
CA HIS A 139 -10.78 -2.00 -11.47
C HIS A 139 -11.43 -0.67 -11.82
N PHE A 140 -10.61 0.24 -12.33
CA PHE A 140 -10.93 1.59 -12.74
C PHE A 140 -10.59 1.77 -14.22
N ARG A 141 -11.19 2.78 -14.86
CA ARG A 141 -10.91 3.10 -16.27
C ARG A 141 -9.60 3.86 -16.46
N SER A 142 -9.16 4.60 -15.45
CA SER A 142 -8.00 5.47 -15.54
C SER A 142 -7.25 5.55 -14.20
N VAL A 143 -5.98 5.94 -14.29
CA VAL A 143 -5.14 6.27 -13.12
C VAL A 143 -5.78 7.40 -12.31
N GLU A 144 -6.36 8.40 -12.96
CA GLU A 144 -7.03 9.53 -12.31
C GLU A 144 -8.20 9.06 -11.42
N ASP A 145 -9.08 8.21 -11.96
CA ASP A 145 -10.22 7.65 -11.20
C ASP A 145 -9.74 6.81 -10.01
N ALA A 146 -8.70 5.98 -10.22
CA ALA A 146 -8.11 5.13 -9.19
C ALA A 146 -7.51 5.97 -8.05
N LEU A 147 -6.78 7.04 -8.38
CA LEU A 147 -6.18 7.94 -7.39
C LEU A 147 -7.22 8.81 -6.68
N GLN A 148 -8.28 9.24 -7.38
CA GLN A 148 -9.39 9.95 -6.75
C GLN A 148 -10.07 9.03 -5.72
N PHE A 149 -10.42 7.80 -6.13
CA PHE A 149 -11.02 6.82 -5.25
C PHE A 149 -10.12 6.51 -4.04
N THR A 150 -8.81 6.42 -4.25
CA THR A 150 -7.84 6.18 -3.18
C THR A 150 -7.91 7.28 -2.11
N ARG A 151 -7.91 8.56 -2.51
CA ARG A 151 -8.00 9.69 -1.58
C ARG A 151 -9.32 9.74 -0.82
N GLU A 152 -10.42 9.45 -1.50
CA GLU A 152 -11.75 9.56 -0.92
C GLU A 152 -12.18 8.34 -0.09
N PHE A 153 -11.60 7.16 -0.38
CA PHE A 153 -12.03 5.90 0.21
C PHE A 153 -10.88 5.12 0.86
N TYR A 154 -9.84 4.71 0.12
CA TYR A 154 -8.80 3.84 0.67
C TYR A 154 -8.02 4.49 1.81
N VAL A 155 -7.65 5.76 1.69
CA VAL A 155 -6.99 6.52 2.78
C VAL A 155 -7.88 6.57 4.02
N VAL A 156 -9.19 6.73 3.86
CA VAL A 156 -10.15 6.78 4.97
C VAL A 156 -10.29 5.42 5.65
N MET A 157 -10.15 4.33 4.89
CA MET A 157 -10.24 2.95 5.37
C MET A 157 -8.91 2.41 5.90
N ALA A 158 -7.77 3.01 5.52
CA ALA A 158 -6.43 2.59 5.92
C ALA A 158 -6.26 2.34 7.43
N PRO A 159 -6.83 3.13 8.36
CA PRO A 159 -6.73 2.83 9.80
C PRO A 159 -7.19 1.42 10.19
N ILE A 160 -8.18 0.85 9.48
CA ILE A 160 -8.64 -0.52 9.74
C ILE A 160 -7.55 -1.54 9.41
N VAL A 161 -6.73 -1.31 8.38
CA VAL A 161 -5.58 -2.17 8.05
C VAL A 161 -4.66 -2.31 9.27
N PHE A 162 -4.38 -1.21 9.94
CA PHE A 162 -3.50 -1.17 11.11
C PHE A 162 -4.11 -1.80 12.36
N GLU A 163 -5.44 -1.99 12.43
CA GLU A 163 -6.08 -2.81 13.48
C GLU A 163 -5.83 -4.31 13.29
N PHE A 164 -5.48 -4.75 12.07
CA PHE A 164 -5.22 -6.14 11.71
C PHE A 164 -3.75 -6.40 11.36
N LEU A 165 -2.84 -5.53 11.81
CA LEU A 165 -1.45 -5.51 11.38
C LEU A 165 -0.74 -6.86 11.60
N ASP A 166 -0.91 -7.48 12.77
CA ASP A 166 -0.33 -8.80 13.06
C ASP A 166 -0.76 -9.85 12.04
N TRP A 167 -2.06 -9.89 11.69
CA TRP A 167 -2.57 -10.84 10.72
C TRP A 167 -2.02 -10.58 9.32
N VAL A 168 -1.89 -9.30 8.93
CA VAL A 168 -1.30 -8.90 7.64
C VAL A 168 0.17 -9.33 7.59
N PHE A 169 0.93 -9.04 8.65
CA PHE A 169 2.37 -9.32 8.69
C PHE A 169 2.68 -10.80 8.85
N ASP A 170 1.79 -11.60 9.43
CA ASP A 170 1.93 -13.06 9.50
C ASP A 170 1.70 -13.76 8.14
N GLN A 171 1.16 -13.05 7.12
CA GLN A 171 0.96 -13.66 5.82
C GLN A 171 2.30 -13.93 5.11
N PRO A 172 2.45 -15.09 4.43
CA PRO A 172 3.68 -15.42 3.71
C PRO A 172 3.84 -14.56 2.45
N LEU A 173 5.00 -13.93 2.29
CA LEU A 173 5.39 -13.09 1.16
C LEU A 173 6.32 -13.80 0.16
N GLY A 174 6.45 -15.13 0.26
CA GLY A 174 7.33 -15.95 -0.58
C GLY A 174 8.81 -15.93 -0.17
N GLN A 175 9.31 -14.81 0.35
CA GLN A 175 10.66 -14.67 0.95
C GLN A 175 10.61 -14.37 2.46
N GLY A 176 9.59 -14.90 3.15
CA GLY A 176 9.38 -14.65 4.57
C GLY A 176 7.97 -14.10 4.85
N THR A 177 7.87 -13.24 5.85
CA THR A 177 6.67 -12.62 6.40
C THR A 177 6.75 -11.10 6.28
N GLY A 178 5.64 -10.40 6.50
CA GLY A 178 5.66 -8.94 6.62
C GLY A 178 6.52 -8.47 7.78
N TRP A 179 6.58 -9.22 8.88
CA TRP A 179 7.47 -8.93 10.00
C TRP A 179 8.94 -8.92 9.61
N GLU A 180 9.39 -9.96 8.90
CA GLU A 180 10.78 -10.04 8.42
C GLU A 180 11.07 -8.91 7.42
N LYS A 181 10.11 -8.56 6.57
CA LYS A 181 10.24 -7.45 5.62
C LYS A 181 10.43 -6.10 6.33
N ILE A 182 9.59 -5.80 7.32
CA ILE A 182 9.68 -4.55 8.07
C ILE A 182 10.96 -4.52 8.92
N ARG A 183 11.34 -5.63 9.56
CA ARG A 183 12.61 -5.73 10.30
C ARG A 183 13.79 -5.41 9.39
N MET A 184 13.90 -6.07 8.25
CA MET A 184 15.02 -5.85 7.32
C MET A 184 15.13 -4.40 6.85
N LEU A 185 14.00 -3.73 6.57
CA LEU A 185 14.02 -2.32 6.16
C LEU A 185 14.34 -1.36 7.31
N SER A 186 13.99 -1.70 8.54
CA SER A 186 14.16 -0.84 9.71
C SER A 186 15.47 -1.07 10.47
N THR A 187 16.12 -2.23 10.28
CA THR A 187 17.34 -2.61 11.01
C THR A 187 18.48 -3.05 10.11
N GLY A 188 18.26 -3.18 8.80
CA GLY A 188 19.26 -3.70 7.85
C GLY A 188 19.56 -5.20 7.98
N GLU A 189 18.79 -5.93 8.81
CA GLU A 189 19.02 -7.36 9.16
C GLU A 189 17.94 -8.33 8.66
#